data_AF-A0A5C8AZJ8-F1
#
_entry.id   AF-A0A5C8AZJ8-F1
#
_cell.length_a   1.000
_cell.length_b   1.000
_cell.length_c   1.000
_cell.angle_alpha   90.00
_cell.angle_beta   90.00
_cell.angle_gamma   90.00
#
_symmetry.space_group_name_H-M   'P 1'
#
loop_
_entity.id
_entity.type
_entity.pdbx_description
1 polymer ?
#
loop_
_entity_poly.entity_id
_entity_poly.type
_entity_poly.pdbx_seq_one_letter_code
_entity_poly.pdbx_strand_id
1 'polypeptide(L)'
;MAHKIHVQPLGWLARIADVLMVPLMYLMAGTFSEVPQRTHRWNNAKLSVETTKDLSDSYVITCRGDDRAVGRNGLLDLRFHLPIIGGWKKYVVLRPLDANQDWHIGWMSTIDAGVSRIKLRGPVRMLLGPDDVTFFGLNAETNEQINIKEIGRGCVGDKGRHAQIPLL
;
A
#
# COMPACT_ATOMS: atom_id res chain seq x y z
N MET A 1 -22.61 -13.93 -5.26
CA MET A 1 -21.89 -13.29 -6.37
C MET A 1 -20.76 -12.49 -5.77
N ALA A 2 -19.53 -12.57 -6.29
CA ALA A 2 -18.39 -11.83 -5.74
C ALA A 2 -18.61 -10.33 -5.95
N HIS A 3 -18.55 -9.54 -4.86
CA HIS A 3 -18.65 -8.09 -4.92
C HIS A 3 -17.42 -7.52 -5.64
N LYS A 4 -17.62 -6.59 -6.59
CA LYS A 4 -16.54 -5.99 -7.37
C LYS A 4 -16.24 -4.59 -6.85
N ILE A 5 -15.01 -4.37 -6.40
CA ILE A 5 -14.55 -3.05 -5.99
C ILE A 5 -13.95 -2.36 -7.21
N HIS A 6 -14.70 -1.44 -7.82
CA HIS A 6 -14.25 -0.76 -9.03
C HIS A 6 -13.13 0.25 -8.76
N VAL A 7 -11.90 -0.09 -9.18
CA VAL A 7 -10.75 0.80 -9.11
C VAL A 7 -10.66 1.64 -10.38
N GLN A 8 -10.93 2.94 -10.26
CA GLN A 8 -10.83 3.85 -11.39
C GLN A 8 -9.36 4.04 -11.82
N PRO A 9 -9.02 3.87 -13.11
CA PRO A 9 -7.65 4.02 -13.57
C PRO A 9 -7.14 5.45 -13.36
N LEU A 10 -5.84 5.59 -13.10
CA LEU A 10 -5.20 6.91 -13.01
C LEU A 10 -5.29 7.65 -14.36
N GLY A 11 -5.82 8.87 -14.33
CA GLY A 11 -5.79 9.79 -15.47
C GLY A 11 -4.36 10.24 -15.80
N TRP A 12 -4.13 10.67 -17.03
CA TRP A 12 -2.78 11.00 -17.52
C TRP A 12 -2.07 12.08 -16.69
N LEU A 13 -2.81 13.12 -16.25
CA LEU A 13 -2.27 14.16 -15.36
C LEU A 13 -1.75 13.58 -14.03
N ALA A 14 -2.51 12.66 -13.43
CA ALA A 14 -2.13 12.03 -12.18
C ALA A 14 -0.90 11.12 -12.35
N ARG A 15 -0.76 10.46 -13.50
CA ARG A 15 0.44 9.68 -13.83
C ARG A 15 1.67 10.58 -14.00
N ILE A 16 1.52 11.75 -14.62
CA ILE A 16 2.62 12.73 -14.72
C ILE A 16 3.00 13.22 -13.31
N ALA A 17 2.01 13.55 -12.47
CA ALA A 17 2.26 13.93 -11.09
C ALA A 17 3.01 12.84 -10.31
N ASP A 18 2.63 11.55 -10.46
CA ASP A 18 3.37 10.44 -9.85
C ASP A 18 4.85 10.43 -10.25
N VAL A 19 5.16 10.65 -11.55
CA VAL A 19 6.54 10.67 -12.05
C VAL A 19 7.31 11.85 -11.48
N LEU A 20 6.70 13.04 -11.46
CA LEU A 20 7.33 14.25 -10.93
C LEU A 20 7.57 14.20 -9.42
N MET A 21 6.77 13.41 -8.68
CA MET A 21 6.96 13.21 -7.25
C MET A 21 8.14 12.30 -6.90
N VAL A 22 8.61 11.45 -7.82
CA VAL A 22 9.66 10.46 -7.52
C VAL A 22 10.93 11.10 -6.92
N PRO A 23 11.54 12.15 -7.51
CA PRO A 23 12.73 12.77 -6.92
C PRO A 23 12.48 13.34 -5.52
N LEU A 24 11.32 13.96 -5.30
CA LEU A 24 10.92 14.49 -3.99
C LEU A 24 10.76 13.36 -2.96
N MET A 25 10.17 12.23 -3.35
CA MET A 25 10.02 11.07 -2.46
C MET A 25 11.36 10.47 -2.06
N TYR A 26 12.35 10.43 -2.96
CA TYR A 26 13.71 10.02 -2.62
C TYR A 26 14.38 10.97 -1.60
N LEU A 27 14.19 12.28 -1.77
CA LEU A 27 14.69 13.27 -0.80
C LEU A 27 14.02 13.10 0.57
N MET A 28 12.71 12.89 0.61
CA MET A 28 11.97 12.67 1.86
C MET A 28 12.31 11.33 2.53
N ALA A 29 12.61 10.28 1.75
CA ALA A 29 13.06 9.01 2.28
C ALA A 29 14.47 9.09 2.91
N GLY A 30 15.29 10.08 2.52
CA GLY A 30 16.67 10.25 2.97
C GLY A 30 17.61 9.14 2.49
N THR A 31 17.22 8.41 1.44
CA THR A 31 18.01 7.31 0.87
C THR A 31 17.69 7.17 -0.61
N PHE A 32 18.72 6.97 -1.43
CA PHE A 32 18.60 6.58 -2.85
C PHE A 32 18.74 5.07 -3.07
N SER A 33 18.96 4.32 -1.98
CA SER A 33 19.21 2.87 -2.03
C SER A 33 17.97 2.01 -1.85
N GLU A 34 16.81 2.64 -1.58
CA GLU A 34 15.52 1.96 -1.46
C GLU A 34 14.47 2.71 -2.28
N VAL A 35 13.52 1.96 -2.86
CA VAL A 35 12.39 2.59 -3.57
C VAL A 35 11.55 3.35 -2.53
N PRO A 36 11.32 4.66 -2.71
CA PRO A 36 10.59 5.44 -1.73
C PRO A 36 9.09 5.13 -1.83
N GLN A 37 8.33 5.59 -0.84
CA GLN A 37 6.88 5.42 -0.85
C GLN A 37 6.26 6.16 -2.05
N ARG A 38 5.30 5.54 -2.73
CA ARG A 38 4.65 6.10 -3.94
C ARG A 38 3.16 6.41 -3.73
N THR A 39 2.65 6.26 -2.51
CA THR A 39 1.26 6.58 -2.21
C THR A 39 1.08 8.09 -2.09
N HIS A 40 0.15 8.60 -2.88
CA HIS A 40 -0.25 9.99 -2.93
C HIS A 40 -1.77 10.09 -2.94
N ARG A 41 -2.29 11.26 -2.56
CA ARG A 41 -3.74 11.47 -2.46
C ARG A 41 -4.50 11.16 -3.75
N TRP A 42 -3.92 11.42 -4.92
CA TRP A 42 -4.59 11.20 -6.21
C TRP A 42 -4.52 9.74 -6.70
N ASN A 43 -3.56 8.95 -6.21
CA ASN A 43 -3.40 7.55 -6.57
C ASN A 43 -3.97 6.59 -5.52
N ASN A 44 -4.72 7.13 -4.55
CA ASN A 44 -5.36 6.43 -3.47
C ASN A 44 -6.88 6.66 -3.54
N ALA A 45 -7.67 5.60 -3.65
CA ALA A 45 -9.12 5.67 -3.57
C ALA A 45 -9.58 5.23 -2.18
N LYS A 46 -10.32 6.10 -1.48
CA LYS A 46 -10.96 5.73 -0.21
C LYS A 46 -12.14 4.82 -0.47
N LEU A 47 -12.29 3.80 0.36
CA LEU A 47 -13.41 2.87 0.32
C LEU A 47 -14.38 3.16 1.47
N SER A 48 -15.67 2.94 1.23
CA SER A 48 -16.66 2.95 2.30
C SER A 48 -16.64 1.61 3.04
N VAL A 49 -17.13 1.61 4.28
CA VAL A 49 -17.23 0.41 5.11
C VAL A 49 -18.09 -0.65 4.42
N GLU A 50 -19.15 -0.25 3.72
CA GLU A 50 -20.03 -1.14 2.96
C GLU A 50 -19.27 -1.88 1.86
N THR A 51 -18.37 -1.18 1.16
CA THR A 51 -17.59 -1.75 0.05
C THR A 51 -16.65 -2.86 0.53
N THR A 52 -16.24 -2.80 1.80
CA THR A 52 -15.29 -3.76 2.37
C THR A 52 -15.95 -4.89 3.17
N LYS A 53 -17.25 -4.81 3.45
CA LYS A 53 -17.99 -5.87 4.19
C LYS A 53 -18.09 -7.18 3.41
N ASP A 54 -18.08 -7.10 2.09
CA ASP A 54 -18.26 -8.25 1.21
C ASP A 54 -16.94 -8.93 0.81
N LEU A 55 -15.80 -8.49 1.36
CA LEU A 55 -14.51 -9.13 1.12
C LEU A 55 -14.48 -10.51 1.78
N SER A 56 -13.97 -11.51 1.06
CA SER A 56 -13.78 -12.85 1.61
C SER A 56 -12.61 -12.88 2.57
N ASP A 57 -12.87 -13.30 3.81
CA ASP A 57 -11.86 -13.50 4.87
C ASP A 57 -10.75 -14.48 4.46
N SER A 58 -11.03 -15.39 3.53
CA SER A 58 -10.02 -16.34 3.04
C SER A 58 -8.97 -15.71 2.12
N TYR A 59 -9.25 -14.53 1.55
CA TYR A 59 -8.44 -13.86 0.54
C TYR A 59 -7.79 -12.57 1.07
N VAL A 60 -7.75 -12.39 2.39
CA VAL A 60 -7.12 -11.25 3.05
C VAL A 60 -5.94 -11.68 3.91
N ILE A 61 -5.05 -10.74 4.22
CA ILE A 61 -3.93 -10.94 5.13
C ILE A 61 -4.00 -9.88 6.21
N THR A 62 -4.23 -10.29 7.45
CA THR A 62 -4.21 -9.40 8.62
C THR A 62 -2.81 -9.35 9.22
N CYS A 63 -2.32 -8.14 9.42
CA CYS A 63 -1.04 -7.86 10.03
C CYS A 63 -1.25 -7.04 11.30
N ARG A 64 -0.58 -7.44 12.37
CA ARG A 64 -0.52 -6.64 13.59
C ARG A 64 0.18 -5.31 13.31
N GLY A 65 -0.35 -4.23 13.87
CA GLY A 65 0.28 -2.92 13.86
C GLY A 65 1.65 -2.92 14.56
N ASP A 66 2.39 -1.83 14.38
CA ASP A 66 3.61 -1.53 15.11
C ASP A 66 3.31 -0.54 16.24
N ASP A 67 3.20 -1.03 17.47
CA ASP A 67 2.93 -0.22 18.67
C ASP A 67 3.93 0.94 18.88
N ARG A 68 5.06 0.96 18.16
CA ARG A 68 6.08 2.03 18.17
C ARG A 68 5.90 3.06 17.04
N ALA A 69 4.99 2.82 16.10
CA ALA A 69 4.72 3.72 14.99
C ALA A 69 3.91 4.93 15.46
N VAL A 70 4.23 6.10 14.92
CA VAL A 70 3.46 7.32 15.19
C VAL A 70 2.04 7.22 14.62
N GLY A 71 1.06 7.64 15.43
CA GLY A 71 -0.34 7.76 15.01
C GLY A 71 -0.53 8.82 13.93
N ARG A 72 -1.58 8.65 13.12
CA ARG A 72 -1.92 9.57 12.02
C ARG A 72 -2.80 10.71 12.54
N ASN A 73 -2.23 11.88 12.79
CA ASN A 73 -2.98 13.04 13.29
C ASN A 73 -3.44 13.94 12.13
N GLY A 74 -4.41 13.46 11.34
CA GLY A 74 -5.08 14.25 10.31
C GLY A 74 -4.45 14.20 8.90
N LEU A 75 -5.03 14.98 7.97
CA LEU A 75 -4.77 14.89 6.52
C LEU A 75 -3.42 15.48 6.06
N LEU A 76 -2.77 16.31 6.87
CA LEU A 76 -1.53 17.03 6.55
C LEU A 76 -0.29 16.44 7.23
N ASP A 77 -0.44 15.32 7.95
CA ASP A 77 0.63 14.78 8.75
C ASP A 77 1.68 14.08 7.88
N LEU A 78 2.64 14.82 7.33
CA LEU A 78 3.73 14.24 6.53
C LEU A 78 4.68 13.36 7.35
N ARG A 79 4.56 13.31 8.69
CA ARG A 79 5.50 12.60 9.56
C ARG A 79 5.47 11.09 9.34
N PHE A 80 4.33 10.50 8.93
CA PHE A 80 4.28 9.06 8.65
C PHE A 80 5.08 8.68 7.39
N HIS A 81 5.23 9.59 6.43
CA HIS A 81 6.04 9.44 5.22
C HIS A 81 7.54 9.71 5.45
N LEU A 82 7.94 10.17 6.64
CA LEU A 82 9.31 10.56 6.95
C LEU A 82 9.93 9.60 7.98
N PRO A 83 10.50 8.46 7.53
CA PRO A 83 11.21 7.51 8.39
C PRO A 83 12.25 8.16 9.30
N ILE A 84 12.88 9.26 8.86
CA ILE A 84 13.96 9.94 9.57
C ILE A 84 13.48 10.59 10.88
N ILE A 85 12.21 11.03 10.96
CA ILE A 85 11.64 11.71 12.14
C ILE A 85 10.58 10.87 12.88
N GLY A 86 10.64 9.54 12.73
CA GLY A 86 9.74 8.63 13.43
C GLY A 86 8.52 8.16 12.65
N GLY A 87 8.50 8.37 11.32
CA GLY A 87 7.50 7.79 10.43
C GLY A 87 7.49 6.26 10.41
N TRP A 88 6.54 5.65 9.69
CA TRP A 88 6.39 4.21 9.67
C TRP A 88 7.57 3.56 8.94
N LYS A 89 8.16 2.52 9.55
CA LYS A 89 9.35 1.85 8.99
C LYS A 89 9.13 0.38 8.74
N LYS A 90 8.40 -0.31 9.61
CA LYS A 90 8.11 -1.73 9.42
C LYS A 90 7.18 -1.90 8.23
N TYR A 91 7.49 -2.89 7.41
CA TYR A 91 6.65 -3.26 6.28
C TYR A 91 6.47 -4.76 6.18
N VAL A 92 5.37 -5.13 5.52
CA VAL A 92 5.12 -6.48 5.01
C VAL A 92 5.27 -6.47 3.49
N VAL A 93 5.72 -7.59 2.92
CA VAL A 93 5.81 -7.80 1.47
C VAL A 93 4.71 -8.76 1.05
N LEU A 94 3.83 -8.27 0.18
CA LEU A 94 2.67 -9.00 -0.30
C LEU A 94 2.79 -9.24 -1.81
N ARG A 95 2.25 -10.36 -2.28
CA ARG A 95 2.10 -10.63 -3.72
C ARG A 95 0.85 -11.46 -3.97
N PRO A 96 0.30 -11.44 -5.19
CA PRO A 96 -0.73 -12.38 -5.60
C PRO A 96 -0.18 -13.81 -5.59
N LEU A 97 -1.08 -14.78 -5.41
CA LEU A 97 -0.74 -16.19 -5.58
C LEU A 97 -0.39 -16.48 -7.05
N ASP A 98 -1.23 -16.02 -7.98
CA ASP A 98 -0.93 -16.00 -9.41
C ASP A 98 -0.02 -14.80 -9.73
N ALA A 99 1.20 -15.08 -10.20
CA ALA A 99 2.20 -14.06 -10.47
C ALA A 99 2.03 -13.38 -11.84
N ASN A 100 1.15 -13.88 -12.71
CA ASN A 100 1.04 -13.42 -14.10
C ASN A 100 -0.08 -12.40 -14.33
N GLN A 101 -0.65 -11.84 -13.27
CA GLN A 101 -1.74 -10.87 -13.35
C GLN A 101 -1.35 -9.50 -12.80
N ASP A 102 -1.83 -8.46 -13.48
CA ASP A 102 -1.85 -7.11 -12.94
C ASP A 102 -2.85 -7.02 -11.78
N TRP A 103 -2.49 -6.32 -10.71
CA TRP A 103 -3.33 -6.22 -9.52
C TRP A 103 -3.25 -4.87 -8.82
N HIS A 104 -4.22 -4.61 -7.95
CA HIS A 104 -4.26 -3.48 -7.01
C HIS A 104 -4.22 -4.01 -5.58
N ILE A 105 -3.49 -3.33 -4.72
CA ILE A 105 -3.46 -3.60 -3.28
C ILE A 105 -4.41 -2.64 -2.56
N GLY A 106 -5.24 -3.18 -1.67
CA GLY A 106 -6.04 -2.41 -0.74
C GLY A 106 -5.74 -2.77 0.72
N TRP A 107 -6.20 -1.90 1.61
CA TRP A 107 -6.07 -2.04 3.05
C TRP A 107 -7.35 -1.60 3.76
N MET A 108 -7.51 -2.13 4.97
CA MET A 108 -8.57 -1.78 5.90
C MET A 108 -8.00 -1.78 7.30
N SER A 109 -8.23 -0.69 8.02
CA SER A 109 -7.95 -0.53 9.44
C SER A 109 -9.25 -0.19 10.17
N THR A 110 -9.16 0.01 11.48
CA THR A 110 -10.28 0.50 12.29
C THR A 110 -10.71 1.93 11.94
N ILE A 111 -9.81 2.72 11.35
CA ILE A 111 -9.99 4.16 11.10
C ILE A 111 -10.23 4.51 9.63
N ASP A 112 -9.70 3.73 8.69
CA ASP A 112 -9.85 3.98 7.26
C ASP A 112 -9.72 2.70 6.41
N ALA A 113 -10.22 2.79 5.18
CA ALA A 113 -10.03 1.78 4.16
C ALA A 113 -9.74 2.43 2.82
N GLY A 114 -8.98 1.75 1.99
CA GLY A 114 -8.62 2.27 0.68
C GLY A 114 -8.00 1.23 -0.24
N VAL A 115 -7.83 1.64 -1.48
CA VAL A 115 -7.16 0.87 -2.52
C VAL A 115 -6.21 1.76 -3.30
N SER A 116 -5.01 1.24 -3.57
CA SER A 116 -4.07 1.91 -4.45
C SER A 116 -4.52 1.76 -5.90
N ARG A 117 -4.64 2.88 -6.59
CA ARG A 117 -4.93 2.94 -8.03
C ARG A 117 -3.70 2.63 -8.88
N ILE A 118 -2.51 2.51 -8.26
CA ILE A 118 -1.30 2.08 -8.95
C ILE A 118 -1.45 0.59 -9.26
N LYS A 119 -1.29 0.26 -10.54
CA LYS A 119 -1.28 -1.12 -11.02
C LYS A 119 0.07 -1.77 -10.73
N LEU A 120 0.04 -2.96 -10.15
CA LEU A 120 1.20 -3.74 -9.74
C LEU A 120 1.35 -4.99 -10.62
N ARG A 121 2.59 -5.36 -10.96
CA ARG A 121 2.95 -6.58 -11.72
C ARG A 121 3.64 -7.65 -10.88
N GLY A 122 3.87 -7.38 -9.61
CA GLY A 122 4.70 -8.21 -8.75
C GLY A 122 4.47 -7.88 -7.29
N PRO A 123 5.43 -8.20 -6.40
CA PRO A 123 5.28 -7.93 -4.98
C PRO A 123 5.24 -6.43 -4.68
N VAL A 124 4.69 -6.10 -3.51
CA VAL A 124 4.62 -4.73 -2.97
C VAL A 124 4.96 -4.75 -1.49
N ARG A 125 5.68 -3.73 -1.03
CA ARG A 125 5.86 -3.41 0.38
C ARG A 125 4.73 -2.51 0.84
N MET A 126 4.11 -2.86 1.96
CA MET A 126 3.10 -2.06 2.64
C MET A 126 3.59 -1.70 4.04
N LEU A 127 3.58 -0.41 4.38
CA LEU A 127 3.97 0.04 5.72
C LEU A 127 2.92 -0.37 6.76
N LEU A 128 3.39 -0.67 7.96
CA LEU A 128 2.56 -1.01 9.12
C LEU A 128 2.50 0.20 10.05
N GLY A 129 1.27 0.69 10.28
CA GLY A 129 0.97 1.72 11.26
C GLY A 129 0.77 1.15 12.66
N PRO A 130 0.36 1.98 13.63
CA PRO A 130 0.14 1.53 15.00
C PRO A 130 -1.05 0.57 15.13
N ASP A 131 -2.05 0.71 14.27
CA ASP A 131 -3.24 -0.13 14.29
C ASP A 131 -3.06 -1.38 13.42
N ASP A 132 -3.75 -2.45 13.79
CA ASP A 132 -3.87 -3.65 12.97
C ASP A 132 -4.49 -3.29 11.61
N VAL A 133 -3.97 -3.95 10.57
CA VAL A 133 -4.36 -3.68 9.20
C VAL A 133 -4.59 -4.99 8.46
N THR A 134 -5.70 -5.04 7.73
CA THR A 134 -6.04 -6.13 6.83
C THR A 134 -5.77 -5.70 5.40
N PHE A 135 -5.01 -6.49 4.66
CA PHE A 135 -4.70 -6.25 3.26
C PHE A 135 -5.47 -7.20 2.35
N PHE A 136 -5.82 -6.73 1.15
CA PHE A 136 -6.50 -7.53 0.12
C PHE A 136 -6.00 -7.15 -1.27
N GLY A 137 -6.07 -8.10 -2.21
CA GLY A 137 -5.74 -7.86 -3.61
C GLY A 137 -6.98 -7.80 -4.49
N LEU A 138 -6.94 -6.97 -5.53
CA LEU A 138 -7.93 -6.95 -6.61
C LEU A 138 -7.25 -7.20 -7.95
N ASN A 139 -7.85 -8.02 -8.82
CA ASN A 139 -7.44 -8.12 -10.21
C ASN A 139 -7.65 -6.76 -10.91
N ALA A 140 -6.64 -6.24 -11.60
CA ALA A 140 -6.69 -4.90 -12.18
C ALA A 140 -7.58 -4.79 -13.44
N GLU A 141 -8.00 -5.90 -14.03
CA GLU A 141 -8.90 -5.96 -15.18
C GLU A 141 -10.33 -6.24 -14.73
N THR A 142 -10.54 -7.27 -13.91
CA THR A 142 -11.88 -7.73 -13.53
C THR A 142 -12.44 -7.05 -12.28
N ASN A 143 -11.59 -6.37 -11.50
CA ASN A 143 -11.89 -5.80 -10.17
C ASN A 143 -12.36 -6.83 -9.14
N GLU A 144 -12.10 -8.11 -9.39
CA GLU A 144 -12.44 -9.20 -8.48
C GLU A 144 -11.34 -9.37 -7.42
N GLN A 145 -11.75 -9.75 -6.21
CA GLN A 145 -10.80 -10.07 -5.14
C GLN A 145 -9.96 -11.28 -5.52
N ILE A 146 -8.66 -11.20 -5.25
CA ILE A 146 -7.69 -12.25 -5.55
C ILE A 146 -6.96 -12.68 -4.29
N ASN A 147 -6.51 -13.93 -4.28
CA ASN A 147 -5.65 -14.41 -3.21
C ASN A 147 -4.29 -13.73 -3.23
N ILE A 148 -3.87 -13.28 -2.06
CA ILE A 148 -2.53 -12.74 -1.81
C ILE A 148 -1.82 -13.58 -0.75
N LYS A 149 -0.50 -13.46 -0.69
CA LYS A 149 0.31 -14.04 0.38
C LYS A 149 1.39 -13.09 0.85
N GLU A 150 1.73 -13.21 2.12
CA GLU A 150 2.93 -12.63 2.68
C GLU A 150 4.18 -13.42 2.24
N ILE A 151 5.20 -12.73 1.76
CA ILE A 151 6.49 -13.33 1.37
C ILE A 151 7.70 -12.74 2.10
N GLY A 152 7.46 -11.83 3.04
CA GLY A 152 8.51 -11.29 3.88
C GLY A 152 8.07 -10.07 4.65
N ARG A 153 8.98 -9.65 5.54
CA ARG A 153 8.90 -8.42 6.32
C ARG A 153 10.24 -7.73 6.29
N GLY A 154 10.26 -6.47 6.68
CA GLY A 154 11.49 -5.72 6.86
C GLY A 154 11.24 -4.34 7.45
N CYS A 155 12.29 -3.53 7.44
CA CYS A 155 12.28 -2.16 7.94
C CYS A 155 12.88 -1.24 6.87
N VAL A 156 12.26 -0.08 6.64
CA VAL A 156 12.82 0.96 5.77
C VAL A 156 14.10 1.52 6.40
N GLY A 157 15.16 1.59 5.61
CA GLY A 157 16.49 2.05 6.03
C GLY A 157 17.51 0.92 6.23
N ASP A 158 17.04 -0.32 6.38
CA ASP A 158 17.92 -1.47 6.62
C ASP A 158 18.58 -2.00 5.33
N LYS A 159 18.21 -1.48 4.14
CA LYS A 159 18.68 -1.97 2.83
C LYS A 159 18.49 -3.48 2.64
N GLY A 160 17.45 -4.04 3.25
CA GLY A 160 17.19 -5.48 3.21
C GLY A 160 16.87 -6.00 1.81
N ARG A 161 16.74 -7.33 1.67
CA ARG A 161 16.49 -8.05 0.40
C ARG A 161 15.30 -7.53 -0.44
N HIS A 162 14.41 -6.76 0.18
CA HIS A 162 13.17 -6.24 -0.41
C HIS A 162 13.23 -4.73 -0.71
N ALA A 163 14.38 -4.07 -0.53
CA ALA A 163 14.56 -2.62 -0.68
C ALA A 163 14.15 -2.06 -2.06
N GLN A 164 14.25 -2.90 -3.10
CA GLN A 164 13.92 -2.53 -4.48
C GLN A 164 12.47 -2.88 -4.87
N ILE A 165 11.71 -3.49 -3.96
CA ILE A 165 10.29 -3.75 -4.17
C ILE A 165 9.51 -2.43 -3.99
N PRO A 166 8.53 -2.12 -4.86
CA PRO A 166 7.70 -0.92 -4.73
C PRO A 166 7.11 -0.79 -3.33
N LEU A 167 7.18 0.42 -2.76
CA LEU A 167 6.59 0.77 -1.47
C LEU A 167 5.35 1.62 -1.69
N LEU A 168 4.19 1.13 -1.24
CA LEU A 168 2.92 1.85 -1.27
C LEU A 168 2.48 2.17 0.17
#